data_AF-A0A939UTH3-F1
#
_entry.id   AF-A0A939UTH3-F1
#
_cell.length_a   1.000
_cell.length_b   1.000
_cell.length_c   1.000
_cell.angle_alpha   90.00
_cell.angle_beta   90.00
_cell.angle_gamma   90.00
#
_symmetry.space_group_name_H-M   'P 1'
#
loop_
_entity.id
_entity.type
_entity.pdbx_description
1 polymer ?
#
loop_
_entity_poly.entity_id
_entity_poly.type
_entity_poly.pdbx_seq_one_letter_code
_entity_poly.pdbx_strand_id
1 'polypeptide(L)' 'MARKKGTIIVLATGGTIAGVGEQGNIAGYRPGRLTADELLKDIPNIEDVAPIETVQICNVNSDDITANIWLELAEI' A
#
# COMPACT_ATOMS: atom_id res chain seq x y z
N MET A 1 12.93 -20.32 -22.95
CA MET A 1 11.84 -19.33 -22.90
C MET A 1 11.69 -18.87 -21.46
N ALA A 2 11.89 -17.59 -21.16
CA ALA A 2 11.60 -17.07 -19.82
C ALA A 2 10.09 -17.12 -19.58
N ARG A 3 9.64 -17.60 -18.42
CA ARG A 3 8.23 -17.60 -18.04
C ARG A 3 7.79 -16.14 -17.90
N LYS A 4 6.73 -15.72 -18.63
CA LYS A 4 6.16 -14.38 -18.47
C LYS A 4 5.74 -14.21 -17.02
N LYS A 5 6.30 -13.21 -16.34
CA LYS A 5 5.91 -12.86 -14.97
C LYS A 5 4.48 -12.35 -14.99
N GLY A 6 3.66 -12.81 -14.05
CA GLY A 6 2.32 -12.25 -13.85
C GLY A 6 2.42 -10.84 -13.30
N THR A 7 1.45 -9.98 -13.63
CA THR A 7 1.32 -8.66 -13.00
C THR A 7 0.82 -8.85 -11.57
N ILE A 8 1.43 -8.14 -10.61
CA ILE A 8 0.97 -8.08 -9.23
C ILE A 8 0.26 -6.74 -9.04
N ILE A 9 -0.97 -6.80 -8.52
CA ILE A 9 -1.75 -5.60 -8.19
C ILE A 9 -1.67 -5.40 -6.67
N VAL A 10 -1.23 -4.22 -6.25
CA VAL A 10 -1.18 -3.79 -4.85
C VAL A 10 -2.42 -2.95 -4.55
N LEU A 11 -3.37 -3.53 -3.83
CA LEU A 11 -4.55 -2.83 -3.31
C LEU A 11 -4.21 -2.21 -1.95
N ALA A 12 -4.02 -0.90 -1.90
CA ALA A 12 -3.57 -0.20 -0.69
C ALA A 12 -4.73 0.41 0.11
N THR A 13 -4.69 0.19 1.43
CA THR A 13 -5.72 0.64 2.39
C THR A 13 -5.18 1.58 3.48
N GLY A 14 -3.86 1.75 3.57
CA GLY A 14 -3.19 2.60 4.56
C GLY A 14 -2.46 1.82 5.66
N GLY A 15 -2.79 2.08 6.92
CA GLY A 15 -2.15 1.51 8.10
C GLY A 15 -0.74 2.06 8.39
N THR A 16 -0.04 1.44 9.33
CA THR A 16 1.31 1.84 9.77
C THR A 16 2.34 1.75 8.65
N ILE A 17 2.20 0.81 7.70
CA ILE A 17 3.13 0.67 6.57
C ILE A 17 3.16 1.93 5.70
N ALA A 18 2.01 2.59 5.54
CA ALA A 18 1.86 3.89 4.88
C ALA A 18 2.07 5.07 5.84
N GLY A 19 2.56 4.82 7.05
CA GLY A 19 2.69 5.83 8.08
C GLY A 19 3.91 6.73 7.89
N VAL A 20 3.81 7.96 8.38
CA VAL A 20 4.98 8.86 8.49
C VAL A 20 5.08 9.40 9.91
N GLY A 21 6.29 9.35 10.45
CA GLY A 21 6.63 9.86 11.77
C GLY A 21 8.04 10.44 11.78
N GLU A 22 8.44 10.96 12.93
CA GLU A 22 9.79 11.47 13.13
C GLU A 22 10.78 10.32 13.30
N GLN A 23 11.99 10.47 12.76
CA GLN A 23 13.04 9.47 12.90
C GLN A 23 13.37 9.24 14.38
N GLY A 24 13.37 7.97 14.80
CA GLY A 24 13.60 7.58 16.19
C GLY A 24 12.36 7.63 17.09
N ASN A 25 11.23 8.14 16.60
CA ASN A 25 9.94 8.13 17.32
C ASN A 25 9.02 7.03 16.77
N ILE A 26 9.01 5.88 17.43
CA ILE A 26 8.22 4.72 17.01
C ILE A 26 6.73 4.82 17.35
N ALA A 27 6.35 5.73 18.26
CA ALA A 27 4.96 5.88 18.72
C ALA A 27 4.26 7.08 18.08
N GLY A 28 4.99 8.16 17.80
CA GLY A 28 4.48 9.36 17.16
C GLY A 28 4.54 9.25 15.63
N TYR A 29 3.62 8.50 15.05
CA TYR A 29 3.44 8.44 13.60
C TYR A 29 1.97 8.67 13.22
N ARG A 30 1.74 9.11 11.98
CA ARG A 30 0.40 9.20 11.40
C ARG A 30 0.21 8.03 10.43
N PRO A 31 -0.70 7.07 10.69
CA PRO A 31 -1.00 5.98 9.75
C PRO A 31 -1.60 6.53 8.46
N GLY A 32 -1.51 5.75 7.38
CA GLY A 32 -2.18 6.08 6.11
C GLY A 32 -1.81 7.46 5.55
N ARG A 33 -0.54 7.86 5.67
CA ARG A 33 -0.05 9.13 5.13
C ARG A 33 0.37 8.98 3.68
N LEU A 34 1.16 7.95 3.38
CA LEU A 34 1.72 7.67 2.05
C LEU A 34 0.68 6.98 1.17
N THR A 35 0.72 7.23 -0.13
CA THR A 35 0.01 6.40 -1.12
C THR A 35 0.81 5.14 -1.46
N ALA A 36 0.19 4.18 -2.15
CA ALA A 36 0.85 3.01 -2.70
C ALA A 36 2.04 3.38 -3.60
N ASP A 37 1.85 4.34 -4.50
CA ASP A 37 2.90 4.81 -5.40
C ASP A 37 4.07 5.46 -4.65
N GLU A 38 3.78 6.22 -3.60
CA GLU A 38 4.81 6.81 -2.74
C GLU A 38 5.60 5.72 -2.00
N LEU A 39 4.94 4.67 -1.50
CA LEU A 39 5.61 3.54 -0.87
C LEU A 39 6.51 2.77 -1.83
N LEU A 40 6.04 2.52 -3.06
CA LEU A 40 6.82 1.75 -4.03
C LEU A 40 8.04 2.51 -4.56
N LYS A 41 8.00 3.85 -4.59
CA LYS A 41 9.16 4.68 -4.99
C LYS A 41 10.39 4.44 -4.11
N ASP A 42 10.17 4.07 -2.86
CA ASP A 42 11.26 3.81 -1.90
C ASP A 42 11.84 2.39 -2.03
N ILE A 43 11.27 1.53 -2.89
CA ILE A 43 11.73 0.15 -3.11
C ILE A 43 12.42 0.05 -4.49
N PRO A 44 13.74 0.29 -4.56
CA PRO A 44 14.45 0.15 -5.83
C PRO A 44 14.36 -1.28 -6.35
N ASN A 45 14.23 -1.42 -7.68
CA ASN A 45 14.21 -2.70 -8.39
C ASN A 45 13.00 -3.61 -8.09
N ILE A 46 11.90 -3.09 -7.54
CA ILE A 46 10.72 -3.93 -7.29
C ILE A 46 10.12 -4.52 -8.59
N GLU A 47 10.22 -3.78 -9.70
CA GLU A 47 9.81 -4.23 -11.04
C GLU A 47 10.66 -5.39 -11.59
N ASP A 48 11.89 -5.56 -11.08
CA ASP A 48 12.74 -6.71 -11.43
C ASP A 48 12.16 -8.01 -10.85
N VAL A 49 11.27 -7.93 -9.85
CA VAL A 49 10.57 -9.09 -9.28
C VAL A 49 9.37 -9.44 -10.14
N ALA A 50 8.49 -8.48 -10.43
CA ALA A 50 7.31 -8.60 -11.30
C ALA A 50 6.80 -7.21 -11.73
N PRO A 51 6.06 -7.09 -12.84
CA PRO A 51 5.30 -5.88 -13.15
C PRO A 51 4.34 -5.56 -12.01
N ILE A 52 4.41 -4.34 -11.46
CA ILE A 52 3.53 -3.90 -10.37
C ILE A 52 2.54 -2.85 -10.86
N GLU A 53 1.27 -3.03 -10.48
CA GLU A 53 0.22 -2.01 -10.60
C GLU A 53 -0.31 -1.68 -9.21
N THR A 54 -0.72 -0.43 -8.99
CA THR A 54 -1.23 0.05 -7.70
C THR A 54 -2.68 0.50 -7.84
N VAL A 55 -3.47 0.20 -6.83
CA VAL A 55 -4.81 0.76 -6.64
C VAL A 55 -4.93 1.24 -5.21
N GLN A 56 -5.18 2.53 -5.03
CA GLN A 56 -5.44 3.10 -3.71
C GLN A 56 -6.94 3.02 -3.41
N ILE A 57 -7.34 2.18 -2.46
CA ILE A 57 -8.74 2.00 -2.04
C ILE A 57 -9.12 3.04 -1.01
N CYS A 58 -8.34 3.09 0.06
CA CYS A 58 -8.49 4.06 1.14
C CYS A 58 -7.12 4.32 1.76
N ASN A 59 -7.03 5.25 2.71
CA ASN A 59 -5.77 5.55 3.39
C ASN A 59 -6.01 5.89 4.86
N VAL A 60 -6.39 4.87 5.62
CA VAL A 60 -6.83 5.00 7.02
C VAL A 60 -6.05 4.07 7.94
N ASN A 61 -6.17 4.24 9.26
CA ASN A 61 -5.68 3.23 10.18
C ASN A 61 -6.55 1.97 10.08
N SER A 62 -6.00 0.78 10.38
CA SER A 62 -6.74 -0.46 10.13
C SER A 62 -7.96 -0.65 11.03
N ASP A 63 -7.98 -0.01 12.20
CA ASP A 63 -9.13 0.05 13.11
C ASP A 63 -10.22 1.03 12.66
N ASP A 64 -9.93 1.91 11.71
CA ASP A 64 -10.88 2.85 11.10
C ASP A 64 -11.57 2.29 9.83
N ILE A 65 -11.26 1.05 9.43
CA ILE A 65 -11.92 0.44 8.27
C ILE A 65 -13.41 0.25 8.56
N THR A 66 -14.24 0.78 7.67
CA THR A 66 -15.70 0.66 7.73
C THR A 66 -16.21 -0.47 6.85
N ALA A 67 -17.45 -0.91 7.08
CA ALA A 67 -18.11 -1.90 6.22
C ALA A 67 -18.18 -1.45 4.74
N ASN A 68 -18.33 -0.15 4.48
CA ASN A 68 -18.35 0.38 3.11
C ASN A 68 -16.99 0.19 2.41
N ILE A 69 -15.89 0.42 3.12
CA ILE A 69 -14.53 0.19 2.60
C ILE A 69 -14.31 -1.30 2.31
N TRP A 70 -14.82 -2.20 3.16
CA TRP A 70 -14.76 -3.64 2.89
C TRP A 70 -15.55 -4.04 1.63
N LEU A 71 -16.73 -3.46 1.41
CA LEU A 71 -17.51 -3.72 0.21
C LEU A 71 -16.79 -3.22 -1.04
N GLU A 72 -16.23 -2.02 -1.02
CA GLU A 72 -15.41 -1.48 -2.11
C GLU A 72 -14.22 -2.40 -2.43
N LEU A 73 -13.51 -2.89 -1.40
CA LEU A 73 -12.40 -3.82 -1.58
C LEU A 73 -12.83 -5.15 -2.21
N ALA A 74 -14.03 -5.64 -1.91
CA ALA A 74 -14.53 -6.92 -2.41
C ALA A 74 -15.05 -6.87 -3.86
N GLU A 75 -15.32 -5.68 -4.39
CA GLU A 75 -15.87 -5.46 -5.73
C GLU A 75 -14.81 -5.23 -6.82
N ILE A 76 -13.52 -5.23 -6.45
CA ILE A 76 -12.37 -5.10 -7.37
C ILE A 76 -12.05 -6.40 -8.11
#